data_AF-A0A957Y770-F1
#
_entry.id   AF-A0A957Y770-F1
#
_cell.length_a   1.000
_cell.length_b   1.000
_cell.length_c   1.000
_cell.angle_alpha   90.00
_cell.angle_beta   90.00
_cell.angle_gamma   90.00
#
_symmetry.space_group_name_H-M   'P 1'
#
loop_
_entity.id
_entity.type
_entity.pdbx_description
1 polymer ?
#
loop_
_entity_poly.entity_id
_entity_poly.type
_entity_poly.pdbx_seq_one_letter_code
_entity_poly.pdbx_strand_id
1 'polypeptide(L)'
;MPEPNGQQTAWYTLAPDAVAKQLNVDPAKGLSSSEAQQRLQQYGPNKLAGKAKEPGWKLFLGQYRDFMQIILVGAAIINQIFTGELNTTLMLLGLTVFNAVMGLRQESKAEASLAALEKMMKNIARVRRDGQAVEIEAEGIVPGDIVLMEAGNLVPADGRLFVTATMEIEEAALTGESVASPKNTDTIDNADAALGDRHCMAYMNTSVTRGRGEMIVTTTGMGTEMGHIADLLNKTEADKTPLQKQLDRLTVIIASLAGLTFIIMILLGIRNGESLDSVFIAGV
;
A
#
# COMPACT_ATOMS: atom_id res chain seq x y z
N MET A 1 11.08 20.09 -6.91
CA MET A 1 10.62 19.66 -8.25
C MET A 1 11.36 18.37 -8.58
N PRO A 2 10.69 17.26 -8.92
CA PRO A 2 11.38 16.15 -9.55
C PRO A 2 11.81 16.61 -10.95
N GLU A 3 13.07 16.34 -11.31
CA GLU A 3 13.61 16.60 -12.65
C GLU A 3 12.73 15.92 -13.72
N PRO A 4 12.52 16.52 -14.90
CA PRO A 4 11.51 16.09 -15.88
C PRO A 4 11.92 14.88 -16.75
N ASN A 5 12.96 14.13 -16.37
CA ASN A 5 13.37 12.90 -17.04
C ASN A 5 13.52 11.80 -16.00
N GLY A 6 12.72 10.74 -16.11
CA GLY A 6 12.71 9.57 -15.22
C GLY A 6 13.97 8.71 -15.25
N GLN A 7 15.16 9.31 -15.31
CA GLN A 7 16.42 8.65 -15.01
C GLN A 7 16.80 9.01 -13.58
N GLN A 8 16.53 8.09 -12.67
CA GLN A 8 17.04 8.14 -11.30
C GLN A 8 18.57 8.22 -11.40
N THR A 9 19.17 9.26 -10.80
CA THR A 9 20.63 9.42 -10.79
C THR A 9 21.27 8.11 -10.33
N ALA A 10 22.17 7.56 -11.14
CA ALA A 10 22.85 6.30 -10.83
C ALA A 10 23.91 6.53 -9.74
N TRP A 11 23.49 6.71 -8.49
CA TRP A 11 24.35 7.07 -7.37
C TRP A 11 25.50 6.06 -7.14
N TYR A 12 25.31 4.81 -7.55
CA TYR A 12 26.30 3.73 -7.45
C TYR A 12 27.48 3.88 -8.43
N THR A 13 27.34 4.66 -9.50
CA THR A 13 28.45 4.95 -10.43
C THR A 13 29.32 6.11 -9.92
N LEU A 14 28.83 6.87 -8.94
CA LEU A 14 29.51 8.04 -8.39
C LEU A 14 30.35 7.67 -7.17
N ALA A 15 31.54 8.25 -7.11
CA ALA A 15 32.39 8.18 -5.92
C ALA A 15 31.72 8.93 -4.75
N PRO A 16 31.94 8.50 -3.49
CA PRO A 16 31.35 9.13 -2.33
C PRO A 16 31.52 10.65 -2.26
N ASP A 17 32.70 11.17 -2.63
CA ASP A 17 32.99 12.61 -2.65
C ASP A 17 32.16 13.36 -3.70
N ALA A 18 31.86 12.73 -4.83
CA ALA A 18 31.01 13.31 -5.86
C ALA A 18 29.55 13.38 -5.40
N VAL A 19 29.07 12.31 -4.73
CA VAL A 19 27.73 12.28 -4.12
C VAL A 19 27.60 13.35 -3.03
N ALA A 20 28.59 13.47 -2.15
CA ALA A 20 28.65 14.47 -1.11
C ALA A 20 28.59 15.90 -1.67
N LYS A 21 29.37 16.19 -2.73
CA LYS A 21 29.34 17.47 -3.44
C LYS A 21 27.99 17.74 -4.09
N GLN A 22 27.41 16.76 -4.77
CA GLN A 22 26.13 16.92 -5.46
C GLN A 22 24.98 17.17 -4.47
N LEU A 23 25.03 16.54 -3.30
CA LEU A 23 24.06 16.73 -2.22
C LEU A 23 24.45 17.88 -1.27
N ASN A 24 25.51 18.63 -1.58
CA ASN A 24 26.05 19.74 -0.76
C ASN A 24 26.19 19.39 0.73
N VAL A 25 26.79 18.24 1.04
CA VAL A 25 27.01 17.80 2.42
C VAL A 25 28.48 17.46 2.67
N ASP A 26 28.97 17.79 3.87
CA ASP A 26 30.25 17.34 4.37
C ASP A 26 30.06 16.01 5.14
N PRO A 27 30.58 14.86 4.68
CA PRO A 27 30.39 13.58 5.37
C PRO A 27 30.88 13.57 6.82
N ALA A 28 31.90 14.37 7.16
CA ALA A 28 32.46 14.42 8.51
C ALA A 28 31.57 15.19 9.49
N LYS A 29 30.79 16.16 9.01
CA LYS A 29 29.89 16.99 9.83
C LYS A 29 28.42 16.61 9.69
N GLY A 30 28.03 16.02 8.57
CA GLY A 30 26.64 15.85 8.18
C GLY A 30 25.94 17.19 7.91
N LEU A 31 24.60 17.14 7.83
CA LEU A 31 23.78 18.33 7.62
C LEU A 31 23.66 19.15 8.90
N SER A 32 23.42 20.46 8.77
CA SER A 32 22.97 21.24 9.92
C SER A 32 21.50 20.93 10.24
N SER A 33 21.10 21.06 11.51
CA SER A 33 19.69 20.90 11.90
C SER A 33 18.74 21.84 11.13
N SER A 34 19.21 23.05 10.80
CA SER A 34 18.43 24.02 10.02
C SER A 34 18.22 23.59 8.57
N GLU A 35 19.26 23.06 7.93
CA GLU A 35 19.21 22.60 6.55
C GLU A 35 18.40 21.31 6.43
N ALA A 36 18.53 20.40 7.40
CA ALA A 36 17.71 19.21 7.46
C ALA A 36 16.22 19.56 7.53
N GLN A 37 15.83 20.57 8.33
CA GLN A 37 14.45 21.03 8.42
C GLN A 37 13.96 21.66 7.10
N GLN A 38 14.82 22.44 6.42
CA GLN A 38 14.49 23.01 5.12
C GLN A 38 14.28 21.93 4.06
N ARG A 39 15.18 20.93 4.00
CA ARG A 39 15.05 19.79 3.10
C ARG A 39 13.80 18.97 3.44
N LEU A 40 13.44 18.82 4.71
CA LEU A 40 12.22 18.10 5.11
C LEU A 40 10.96 18.79 4.56
N GLN A 41 10.93 20.13 4.53
CA GLN A 41 9.84 20.88 3.91
C GLN A 41 9.82 20.74 2.38
N GLN A 42 11.00 20.60 1.75
CA GLN A 42 11.13 20.49 0.30
C GLN A 42 10.83 19.09 -0.24
N TYR A 43 11.35 18.05 0.41
CA TYR A 43 11.25 16.65 -0.02
C TYR A 43 10.11 15.90 0.65
N GLY A 44 9.57 16.42 1.75
CA GLY A 44 8.58 15.75 2.57
C GLY A 44 9.21 14.71 3.51
N PRO A 45 8.39 14.10 4.39
CA PRO A 45 8.85 13.08 5.32
C PRO A 45 9.28 11.81 4.60
N ASN A 46 10.26 11.11 5.16
CA ASN A 46 10.68 9.78 4.70
C ASN A 46 9.65 8.73 5.12
N LYS A 47 8.54 8.71 4.38
CA LYS A 47 7.41 7.81 4.62
C LYS A 47 6.90 7.26 3.30
N LEU A 48 6.59 5.97 3.29
CA LEU A 48 5.89 5.35 2.18
C LEU A 48 4.44 5.87 2.16
N ALA A 49 3.99 6.32 1.00
CA ALA A 49 2.61 6.75 0.83
C ALA A 49 1.70 5.52 1.00
N GLY A 50 0.92 5.50 2.08
CA GLY A 50 -0.19 4.57 2.20
C GLY A 50 -1.22 4.82 1.10
N LYS A 51 -2.02 3.81 0.76
CA LYS A 51 -3.16 4.00 -0.16
C LYS A 51 -3.96 5.22 0.29
N ALA A 52 -4.22 6.14 -0.65
CA ALA A 52 -5.09 7.27 -0.39
C ALA A 52 -6.42 6.71 0.13
N LYS A 53 -6.85 7.14 1.32
CA LYS A 53 -8.13 6.72 1.87
C LYS A 53 -9.21 7.03 0.85
N GLU A 54 -9.90 6.00 0.38
CA GLU A 54 -11.04 6.22 -0.48
C GLU A 54 -12.08 7.04 0.31
N PRO A 55 -12.68 8.07 -0.29
CA PRO A 55 -13.68 8.84 0.42
C PRO A 55 -14.89 7.95 0.73
N GLY A 56 -15.50 8.12 1.90
CA GLY A 56 -16.54 7.21 2.40
C GLY A 56 -17.74 7.01 1.45
N TRP A 57 -18.05 8.00 0.61
CA TRP A 57 -19.09 7.88 -0.42
C TRP A 57 -18.69 6.92 -1.56
N LYS A 58 -17.39 6.84 -1.90
CA LYS A 58 -16.88 5.93 -2.92
C LYS A 58 -16.87 4.49 -2.40
N LEU A 59 -16.45 4.31 -1.14
CA LEU A 59 -16.59 3.02 -0.44
C LEU A 59 -18.06 2.59 -0.33
N PHE A 60 -18.98 3.53 -0.08
CA PHE A 60 -20.42 3.26 -0.03
C PHE A 60 -20.94 2.74 -1.38
N LEU A 61 -20.60 3.44 -2.46
CA LEU A 61 -20.93 3.01 -3.83
C LEU A 61 -20.25 1.68 -4.20
N GLY A 62 -19.07 1.41 -3.64
CA GLY A 62 -18.36 0.15 -3.76
C GLY A 62 -19.21 -1.04 -3.29
N GLN A 63 -20.02 -0.88 -2.24
CA GLN A 63 -20.90 -1.95 -1.76
C GLN A 63 -21.99 -2.35 -2.75
N TYR A 64 -22.36 -1.48 -3.68
CA TYR A 64 -23.31 -1.81 -4.74
C TYR A 64 -22.67 -2.55 -5.93
N ARG A 65 -21.35 -2.80 -5.89
CA ARG A 65 -20.67 -3.73 -6.81
C ARG A 65 -20.70 -5.17 -6.29
N ASP A 66 -21.12 -5.39 -5.04
CA ASP A 66 -21.30 -6.72 -4.48
C ASP A 66 -22.52 -7.41 -5.11
N PHE A 67 -22.37 -8.70 -5.43
CA PHE A 67 -23.39 -9.45 -6.15
C PHE A 67 -24.67 -9.64 -5.32
N MET A 68 -24.53 -9.82 -4.01
CA MET A 68 -25.67 -9.94 -3.09
C MET A 68 -26.45 -8.63 -3.02
N GLN A 69 -25.74 -7.50 -2.97
CA GLN A 69 -26.35 -6.18 -2.96
C GLN A 69 -27.12 -5.90 -4.27
N ILE A 70 -26.55 -6.30 -5.42
CA ILE A 70 -27.18 -6.19 -6.74
C ILE A 70 -28.48 -7.00 -6.79
N ILE A 71 -28.48 -8.23 -6.27
CA ILE A 71 -29.69 -9.07 -6.21
C ILE A 71 -30.77 -8.41 -5.36
N LEU A 72 -30.44 -7.88 -4.19
CA LEU A 72 -31.41 -7.23 -3.31
C LEU A 72 -32.03 -5.98 -3.94
N VAL A 73 -31.22 -5.16 -4.61
CA VAL A 73 -31.71 -4.00 -5.37
C VAL A 73 -32.58 -4.45 -6.55
N GLY A 74 -32.16 -5.50 -7.26
CA GLY A 74 -32.94 -6.10 -8.35
C GLY A 74 -34.31 -6.62 -7.87
N ALA A 75 -34.35 -7.30 -6.73
CA ALA A 75 -35.58 -7.79 -6.12
C ALA A 75 -36.51 -6.64 -5.72
N ALA A 76 -35.97 -5.55 -5.17
CA ALA A 76 -36.76 -4.36 -4.84
C ALA A 76 -37.38 -3.71 -6.09
N ILE A 77 -36.64 -3.63 -7.20
CA ILE A 77 -37.14 -3.11 -8.48
C ILE A 77 -38.23 -4.02 -9.05
N ILE A 78 -38.02 -5.34 -9.03
CA ILE A 78 -38.99 -6.32 -9.50
C ILE A 78 -40.28 -6.22 -8.66
N ASN A 79 -40.20 -6.19 -7.33
CA ASN A 79 -41.37 -6.02 -6.47
C ASN A 79 -42.15 -4.73 -6.82
N GLN A 80 -41.44 -3.60 -6.96
CA GLN A 80 -42.10 -2.32 -7.27
C GLN A 80 -42.85 -2.31 -8.60
N ILE A 81 -42.33 -3.01 -9.62
CA ILE A 81 -42.94 -3.06 -10.96
C ILE A 81 -44.16 -3.98 -10.97
N PHE A 82 -44.08 -5.14 -10.30
CA PHE A 82 -45.09 -6.19 -10.41
C PHE A 82 -46.15 -6.13 -9.29
N THR A 83 -45.75 -5.94 -8.04
CA THR A 83 -46.67 -5.88 -6.89
C THR A 83 -47.12 -4.44 -6.61
N GLY A 84 -46.29 -3.45 -6.93
CA GLY A 84 -46.56 -2.04 -6.62
C GLY A 84 -46.55 -1.71 -5.12
N GLU A 85 -46.14 -2.67 -4.28
CA GLU A 85 -46.14 -2.53 -2.83
C GLU A 85 -44.98 -1.67 -2.36
N LEU A 86 -45.27 -0.38 -2.16
CA LEU A 86 -44.28 0.58 -1.68
C LEU A 86 -43.66 0.15 -0.34
N ASN A 87 -44.41 -0.49 0.54
CA ASN A 87 -43.91 -0.93 1.85
C ASN A 87 -42.79 -1.96 1.70
N THR A 88 -42.98 -2.98 0.87
CA THR A 88 -42.02 -4.06 0.67
C THR A 88 -40.77 -3.56 -0.05
N THR A 89 -40.94 -2.73 -1.08
CA THR A 89 -39.84 -2.05 -1.78
C THR A 89 -39.01 -1.17 -0.84
N LEU A 90 -39.66 -0.35 -0.01
CA LEU A 90 -38.98 0.51 0.97
C LEU A 90 -38.23 -0.32 2.02
N MET A 91 -38.78 -1.46 2.44
CA MET A 91 -38.13 -2.36 3.38
C MET A 91 -36.84 -2.97 2.80
N LEU A 92 -36.89 -3.45 1.55
CA LEU A 92 -35.72 -3.98 0.85
C LEU A 92 -34.66 -2.90 0.60
N LEU A 93 -35.06 -1.72 0.12
CA LEU A 93 -34.12 -0.60 -0.06
C LEU A 93 -33.49 -0.18 1.27
N GLY A 94 -34.29 -0.07 2.33
CA GLY A 94 -33.81 0.20 3.68
C GLY A 94 -32.78 -0.83 4.16
N LEU A 95 -33.04 -2.12 3.91
CA LEU A 95 -32.10 -3.20 4.23
C LEU A 95 -30.77 -3.05 3.47
N THR A 96 -30.81 -2.73 2.17
CA THR A 96 -29.57 -2.54 1.38
C THR A 96 -28.74 -1.36 1.89
N VAL A 97 -29.39 -0.23 2.20
CA VAL A 97 -28.71 0.96 2.75
C VAL A 97 -28.13 0.64 4.12
N PHE A 98 -28.89 -0.03 4.98
CA PHE A 98 -28.41 -0.47 6.30
C PHE A 98 -27.18 -1.38 6.19
N ASN A 99 -27.21 -2.36 5.28
CA ASN A 99 -26.09 -3.27 5.05
C ASN A 99 -24.85 -2.52 4.55
N ALA A 100 -25.00 -1.59 3.60
CA ALA A 100 -23.90 -0.78 3.09
C ALA A 100 -23.26 0.09 4.19
N VAL A 101 -24.06 0.71 5.06
CA VAL A 101 -23.58 1.50 6.20
C VAL A 101 -22.86 0.62 7.22
N MET A 102 -23.38 -0.58 7.50
CA MET A 102 -22.74 -1.55 8.38
C MET A 102 -21.39 -2.02 7.80
N GLY A 103 -21.34 -2.33 6.50
CA GLY A 103 -20.12 -2.70 5.79
C GLY A 103 -19.05 -1.62 5.88
N LEU A 104 -19.41 -0.36 5.58
CA LEU A 104 -18.52 0.80 5.71
C LEU A 104 -17.89 0.92 7.10
N ARG A 105 -18.69 0.76 8.15
CA ARG A 105 -18.22 0.88 9.53
C ARG A 105 -17.29 -0.27 9.92
N GLN A 106 -17.58 -1.49 9.48
CA GLN A 106 -16.74 -2.66 9.75
C GLN A 106 -15.38 -2.52 9.06
N GLU A 107 -15.36 -2.10 7.80
CA GLU A 107 -14.15 -1.87 7.02
C GLU A 107 -13.30 -0.75 7.63
N SER A 108 -13.92 0.39 7.96
CA SER A 108 -13.23 1.53 8.59
C SER A 108 -12.61 1.15 9.94
N LYS A 109 -13.24 0.27 10.72
CA LYS A 109 -12.74 -0.18 12.02
C LYS A 109 -11.52 -1.10 11.88
N ALA A 110 -11.50 -1.95 10.85
CA ALA A 110 -10.36 -2.80 10.54
C ALA A 110 -9.14 -1.95 10.12
N GLU A 111 -9.32 -0.99 9.21
CA GLU A 111 -8.27 -0.07 8.79
C GLU A 111 -7.72 0.76 9.95
N ALA A 112 -8.59 1.28 10.82
CA ALA A 112 -8.17 2.09 11.97
C ALA A 112 -7.26 1.31 12.93
N SER A 113 -7.54 0.01 13.11
CA SER A 113 -6.73 -0.86 13.98
C SER A 113 -5.34 -1.10 13.39
N LEU A 114 -5.25 -1.31 12.08
CA LEU A 114 -3.97 -1.46 11.37
C LEU A 114 -3.14 -0.17 11.43
N ALA A 115 -3.77 0.99 11.17
CA ALA A 115 -3.09 2.28 11.24
C ALA A 115 -2.58 2.61 12.66
N ALA A 116 -3.29 2.16 13.70
CA ALA A 116 -2.85 2.33 15.08
C ALA A 116 -1.62 1.47 15.39
N LEU A 117 -1.58 0.22 14.90
CA LEU A 117 -0.41 -0.65 15.04
C LEU A 117 0.82 -0.07 14.32
N GLU A 118 0.64 0.44 13.10
CA GLU A 118 1.73 1.06 12.33
C GLU A 118 2.33 2.28 13.07
N LYS A 119 1.49 3.12 13.70
CA LYS A 119 1.95 4.27 14.50
C LYS A 119 2.73 3.89 15.76
N MET A 120 2.58 2.66 16.27
CA MET A 120 3.30 2.19 17.45
C MET A 120 4.74 1.73 17.10
N MET A 121 5.04 1.48 15.81
CA MET A 121 6.36 1.06 15.33
C MET A 121 7.16 2.28 14.83
N LYS A 122 7.58 3.17 15.75
CA LYS A 122 8.50 4.25 15.40
C LYS A 122 9.90 3.69 15.11
N ASN A 123 10.31 3.72 13.85
CA ASN A 123 11.67 3.37 13.46
C ASN A 123 12.62 4.54 13.81
N ILE A 124 13.59 4.30 14.69
CA ILE A 124 14.58 5.29 15.12
C ILE A 124 15.89 5.01 14.38
N ALA A 125 16.52 6.06 13.85
CA ALA A 125 17.78 5.99 13.13
C ALA A 125 18.80 6.96 13.73
N ARG A 126 20.08 6.54 13.72
CA ARG A 126 21.20 7.36 14.17
C ARG A 126 21.80 8.11 12.99
N VAL A 127 21.76 9.44 13.03
CA VAL A 127 22.29 10.32 11.97
C VAL A 127 23.36 11.26 12.50
N ARG A 128 24.26 11.72 11.62
CA ARG A 128 25.20 12.80 11.94
C ARG A 128 24.60 14.13 11.51
N ARG A 129 24.35 15.02 12.48
CA ARG A 129 23.94 16.41 12.24
C ARG A 129 24.74 17.34 13.12
N ASP A 130 25.11 18.50 12.59
CA ASP A 130 25.96 19.48 13.29
C ASP A 130 27.26 18.88 13.87
N GLY A 131 27.82 17.87 13.21
CA GLY A 131 29.03 17.14 13.63
C GLY A 131 28.82 16.11 14.74
N GLN A 132 27.60 15.91 15.22
CA GLN A 132 27.29 14.99 16.32
C GLN A 132 26.35 13.87 15.86
N ALA A 133 26.51 12.68 16.45
CA ALA A 133 25.57 11.59 16.24
C ALA A 133 24.32 11.82 17.10
N VAL A 134 23.16 11.89 16.47
CA VAL A 134 21.86 12.10 17.11
C VAL A 134 20.87 11.04 16.64
N GLU A 135 19.98 10.61 17.53
CA GLU A 135 18.88 9.69 17.19
C GLU A 135 17.65 10.50 16.79
N ILE A 136 17.10 10.18 15.62
CA ILE A 136 15.89 10.81 15.10
C ILE A 136 14.91 9.75 14.59
N GLU A 137 13.64 10.10 14.51
CA GLU A 137 12.66 9.25 13.83
C GLU A 137 13.01 9.15 12.34
N ALA A 138 12.89 7.95 11.77
CA ALA A 138 13.23 7.70 10.38
C ALA A 138 12.43 8.59 9.40
N GLU A 139 11.21 9.01 9.78
CA GLU A 139 10.38 9.96 9.01
C GLU A 139 11.05 11.34 8.83
N GLY A 140 11.96 11.72 9.73
CA GLY A 140 12.70 12.99 9.69
C GLY A 140 13.99 12.95 8.89
N ILE A 141 14.31 11.83 8.25
CA ILE A 141 15.49 11.67 7.39
C ILE A 141 15.22 12.33 6.03
N VAL A 142 16.23 13.02 5.51
CA VAL A 142 16.17 13.73 4.22
C VAL A 142 17.37 13.38 3.34
N PRO A 143 17.27 13.58 2.00
CA PRO A 143 18.43 13.44 1.13
C PRO A 143 19.61 14.30 1.60
N GLY A 144 20.78 13.70 1.69
CA GLY A 144 22.02 14.26 2.21
C GLY A 144 22.30 14.00 3.69
N ASP A 145 21.35 13.47 4.47
CA ASP A 145 21.67 13.02 5.83
C ASP A 145 22.76 11.94 5.80
N ILE A 146 23.60 11.94 6.84
CA ILE A 146 24.60 10.90 7.06
C ILE A 146 24.04 9.93 8.08
N VAL A 147 23.76 8.70 7.68
CA VAL A 147 23.23 7.66 8.57
C VAL A 147 24.37 6.76 9.04
N LEU A 148 24.45 6.52 10.34
CA LEU A 148 25.41 5.61 10.96
C LEU A 148 24.69 4.32 11.32
N MET A 149 25.19 3.19 10.83
CA MET A 149 24.54 1.90 11.00
C MET A 149 25.52 0.86 11.53
N GLU A 150 25.00 -0.02 12.37
CA GLU A 150 25.69 -1.20 12.88
C GLU A 150 24.78 -2.43 12.81
N ALA A 151 25.36 -3.61 13.03
CA ALA A 151 24.61 -4.86 13.02
C ALA A 151 23.37 -4.79 13.94
N GLY A 152 22.22 -5.21 13.40
CA GLY A 152 20.92 -5.14 14.05
C GLY A 152 20.10 -3.89 13.72
N ASN A 153 20.67 -2.89 13.03
CA ASN A 153 19.90 -1.75 12.54
C ASN A 153 19.20 -2.07 11.22
N LEU A 154 18.01 -1.47 11.04
CA LEU A 154 17.37 -1.36 9.73
C LEU A 154 17.93 -0.15 8.98
N VAL A 155 18.13 -0.30 7.69
CA VAL A 155 18.51 0.80 6.80
C VAL A 155 17.27 1.70 6.62
N PRO A 156 17.33 3.00 7.01
CA PRO A 156 16.12 3.81 7.11
C PRO A 156 15.70 4.50 5.80
N ALA A 157 16.58 4.57 4.80
CA ALA A 157 16.36 5.19 3.50
C ALA A 157 17.39 4.64 2.50
N ASP A 158 17.26 4.94 1.21
CA ASP A 158 18.27 4.55 0.22
C ASP A 158 19.48 5.48 0.28
N GLY A 159 20.68 4.92 0.16
CA GLY A 159 21.89 5.72 0.23
C GLY A 159 23.16 5.07 -0.28
N ARG A 160 24.16 5.94 -0.48
CA ARG A 160 25.50 5.58 -0.97
C ARG A 160 26.43 5.38 0.22
N LEU A 161 27.03 4.21 0.33
CA LEU A 161 27.99 3.88 1.39
C LEU A 161 29.33 4.58 1.15
N PHE A 162 29.89 5.19 2.19
CA PHE A 162 31.21 5.83 2.12
C PHE A 162 32.16 5.36 3.21
N VAL A 163 31.65 4.66 4.23
CA VAL A 163 32.44 3.88 5.19
C VAL A 163 31.80 2.51 5.31
N THR A 164 32.60 1.46 5.20
CA THR A 164 32.18 0.08 5.44
C THR A 164 33.28 -0.66 6.18
N ALA A 165 32.94 -1.34 7.28
CA ALA A 165 33.85 -2.24 7.98
C ALA A 165 33.14 -3.58 8.20
N THR A 166 33.55 -4.58 7.41
CA THR A 166 32.96 -5.94 7.37
C THR A 166 31.44 -5.97 7.26
N MET A 167 30.88 -4.95 6.58
CA MET A 167 29.45 -4.72 6.50
C MET A 167 28.76 -5.73 5.59
N GLU A 168 27.70 -6.34 6.10
CA GLU A 168 26.79 -7.20 5.33
C GLU A 168 25.35 -6.76 5.57
N ILE A 169 24.56 -6.75 4.50
CA ILE A 169 23.14 -6.36 4.54
C ILE A 169 22.31 -7.49 3.95
N GLU A 170 21.23 -7.87 4.63
CA GLU A 170 20.23 -8.80 4.13
C GLU A 170 19.20 -8.03 3.27
N GLU A 171 19.22 -8.32 1.97
CA GLU A 171 18.43 -7.61 0.95
C GLU A 171 17.33 -8.49 0.36
N ALA A 172 16.98 -9.59 1.06
CA ALA A 172 16.00 -10.59 0.60
C ALA A 172 14.64 -9.99 0.21
N ALA A 173 14.23 -8.90 0.88
CA ALA A 173 12.99 -8.19 0.57
C ALA A 173 12.98 -7.53 -0.82
N LEU A 174 14.15 -7.21 -1.38
CA LEU A 174 14.31 -6.52 -2.66
C LEU A 174 14.83 -7.43 -3.76
N THR A 175 15.74 -8.35 -3.44
CA THR A 175 16.40 -9.22 -4.43
C THR A 175 15.82 -10.63 -4.47
N GLY A 176 15.12 -11.06 -3.41
CA GLY A 176 14.68 -12.44 -3.24
C GLY A 176 15.78 -13.41 -2.81
N GLU A 177 17.01 -12.94 -2.63
CA GLU A 177 18.15 -13.75 -2.22
C GLU A 177 18.34 -13.68 -0.70
N SER A 178 18.31 -14.83 -0.01
CA SER A 178 18.43 -14.90 1.45
C SER A 178 19.86 -14.81 1.98
N VAL A 179 20.86 -14.71 1.12
CA VAL A 179 22.27 -14.58 1.54
C VAL A 179 22.58 -13.10 1.72
N ALA A 180 23.16 -12.75 2.87
CA ALA A 180 23.56 -11.37 3.14
C ALA A 180 24.63 -10.92 2.14
N SER A 181 24.41 -9.76 1.52
CA SER A 181 25.29 -9.20 0.51
C SER A 181 26.41 -8.40 1.18
N PRO A 182 27.70 -8.70 0.90
CA PRO A 182 28.81 -7.91 1.41
C PRO A 182 28.82 -6.54 0.75
N LYS A 183 29.10 -5.51 1.54
CA LYS A 183 29.09 -4.12 1.09
C LYS A 183 30.48 -3.49 1.08
N ASN A 184 30.71 -2.62 0.10
CA ASN A 184 31.96 -1.89 -0.09
C ASN A 184 31.68 -0.41 -0.44
N THR A 185 32.72 0.34 -0.76
CA THR A 185 32.60 1.77 -1.15
C THR A 185 32.97 2.02 -2.60
N ASP A 186 33.36 0.97 -3.33
CA ASP A 186 33.84 1.08 -4.71
C ASP A 186 32.71 1.50 -5.66
N THR A 187 33.06 2.25 -6.71
CA THR A 187 32.11 2.60 -7.76
C THR A 187 31.84 1.42 -8.68
N ILE A 188 30.66 1.41 -9.29
CA ILE A 188 30.29 0.40 -10.27
C ILE A 188 30.19 1.08 -11.63
N ASP A 189 31.01 0.64 -12.58
CA ASP A 189 31.08 1.25 -13.91
C ASP A 189 29.90 0.83 -14.82
N ASN A 190 29.22 -0.26 -14.47
CA ASN A 190 28.06 -0.76 -15.21
C ASN A 190 26.79 0.03 -14.86
N ALA A 191 26.34 0.88 -15.79
CA ALA A 191 25.12 1.67 -15.65
C ALA A 191 23.81 0.85 -15.65
N ASP A 192 23.87 -0.44 -16.00
CA ASP A 192 22.72 -1.36 -15.99
C ASP A 192 22.85 -2.44 -14.89
N ALA A 193 23.68 -2.19 -13.87
CA ALA A 193 23.84 -3.12 -12.75
C ALA A 193 22.50 -3.38 -12.04
N ALA A 194 22.21 -4.67 -11.79
CA ALA A 194 21.03 -5.09 -11.03
C ALA A 194 21.12 -4.62 -9.58
N LEU A 195 19.98 -4.56 -8.87
CA LEU A 195 19.94 -4.07 -7.48
C LEU A 195 20.88 -4.82 -6.55
N GLY A 196 20.97 -6.15 -6.68
CA GLY A 196 21.84 -7.00 -5.87
C GLY A 196 23.34 -6.81 -6.11
N ASP A 197 23.72 -6.39 -7.32
CA ASP A 197 25.12 -6.15 -7.70
C ASP A 197 25.64 -4.79 -7.20
N ARG A 198 24.73 -3.91 -6.76
CA ARG A 198 25.05 -2.57 -6.26
C ARG A 198 25.56 -2.61 -4.82
N HIS A 199 26.71 -3.26 -4.60
CA HIS A 199 27.33 -3.46 -3.27
C HIS A 199 27.72 -2.18 -2.55
N CYS A 200 27.74 -1.06 -3.25
CA CYS A 200 28.13 0.25 -2.72
C CYS A 200 26.91 1.10 -2.28
N MET A 201 25.71 0.52 -2.38
CA MET A 201 24.42 1.08 -1.97
C MET A 201 23.83 0.28 -0.80
N ALA A 202 23.03 0.98 0.01
CA ALA A 202 22.16 0.40 1.02
C ALA A 202 20.72 0.88 0.76
N TYR A 203 19.74 -0.01 0.98
CA TYR A 203 18.35 0.24 0.61
C TYR A 203 17.40 0.22 1.80
N MET A 204 16.37 1.05 1.76
CA MET A 204 15.35 1.18 2.81
C MET A 204 14.76 -0.18 3.21
N ASN A 205 14.57 -0.37 4.52
CA ASN A 205 13.93 -1.54 5.13
C ASN A 205 14.69 -2.88 4.94
N THR A 206 15.96 -2.82 4.56
CA THR A 206 16.91 -3.94 4.64
C THR A 206 17.59 -3.98 6.02
N SER A 207 18.10 -5.14 6.42
CA SER A 207 18.68 -5.35 7.76
C SER A 207 20.20 -5.46 7.68
N VAL A 208 20.92 -4.69 8.49
CA VAL A 208 22.38 -4.84 8.63
C VAL A 208 22.65 -6.05 9.51
N THR A 209 23.19 -7.12 8.92
CA THR A 209 23.42 -8.39 9.62
C THR A 209 24.79 -8.42 10.32
N ARG A 210 25.78 -7.72 9.76
CA ARG A 210 27.15 -7.69 10.31
C ARG A 210 27.86 -6.37 10.02
N GLY A 211 28.82 -6.05 10.88
CA GLY A 211 29.74 -4.94 10.68
C GLY A 211 29.15 -3.57 11.03
N ARG A 212 29.81 -2.53 10.53
CA ARG A 212 29.36 -1.13 10.65
C ARG A 212 29.56 -0.40 9.33
N GLY A 213 28.73 0.61 9.10
CA GLY A 213 28.89 1.47 7.94
C GLY A 213 28.26 2.84 8.12
N GLU A 214 28.65 3.73 7.22
CA GLU A 214 28.08 5.07 7.10
C GLU A 214 27.65 5.31 5.65
N MET A 215 26.49 5.91 5.48
CA MET A 215 25.93 6.22 4.17
C MET A 215 25.47 7.67 4.08
N ILE A 216 25.55 8.22 2.86
CA ILE A 216 24.89 9.45 2.49
C ILE A 216 23.52 9.08 1.92
N VAL A 217 22.44 9.58 2.53
CA VAL A 217 21.08 9.35 2.04
C VAL A 217 20.93 10.00 0.69
N THR A 218 20.56 9.23 -0.33
CA THR A 218 20.36 9.73 -1.69
C THR A 218 18.88 9.90 -1.99
N THR A 219 18.05 9.00 -1.46
CA THR A 219 16.61 8.98 -1.76
C THR A 219 15.79 8.57 -0.53
N THR A 220 14.63 9.20 -0.36
CA THR A 220 13.72 8.99 0.78
C THR A 220 12.29 8.75 0.31
N GLY A 221 11.47 8.14 1.18
CA GLY A 221 10.04 7.94 0.95
C GLY A 221 9.73 7.17 -0.33
N MET A 222 8.75 7.67 -1.10
CA MET A 222 8.30 7.04 -2.35
C MET A 222 9.34 7.02 -3.48
N GLY A 223 10.44 7.75 -3.36
CA GLY A 223 11.52 7.71 -4.35
C GLY A 223 12.47 6.51 -4.17
N THR A 224 12.44 5.86 -3.01
CA THR A 224 13.28 4.68 -2.73
C THR A 224 12.87 3.48 -3.58
N GLU A 225 13.73 2.46 -3.67
CA GLU A 225 13.40 1.19 -4.34
C GLU A 225 12.19 0.50 -3.68
N MET A 226 12.11 0.53 -2.34
CA MET A 226 10.92 0.08 -1.60
C MET A 226 9.70 0.96 -1.90
N GLY A 227 9.89 2.25 -2.10
CA GLY A 227 8.86 3.20 -2.53
C GLY A 227 8.29 2.85 -3.90
N HIS A 228 9.14 2.53 -4.86
CA HIS A 228 8.73 2.08 -6.19
C HIS A 228 7.95 0.78 -6.14
N ILE A 229 8.40 -0.20 -5.34
CA ILE A 229 7.65 -1.45 -5.10
C ILE A 229 6.29 -1.15 -4.47
N ALA A 230 6.24 -0.28 -3.45
CA ALA A 230 4.99 0.11 -2.82
C ALA A 230 4.02 0.80 -3.80
N ASP A 231 4.52 1.65 -4.70
CA ASP A 231 3.71 2.29 -5.74
C ASP A 231 3.13 1.27 -6.74
N LEU A 232 3.94 0.31 -7.17
CA LEU A 232 3.50 -0.78 -8.05
C LEU A 232 2.40 -1.65 -7.39
N LEU A 233 2.58 -1.98 -6.12
CA LEU A 233 1.57 -2.72 -5.34
C LEU A 233 0.30 -1.89 -5.13
N ASN A 234 0.43 -0.58 -4.89
CA ASN A 234 -0.70 0.32 -4.70
C ASN A 234 -1.54 0.51 -5.97
N LYS A 235 -0.90 0.52 -7.15
CA LYS A 235 -1.57 0.58 -8.46
C LYS A 235 -2.30 -0.71 -8.83
N THR A 236 -2.00 -1.82 -8.16
CA THR A 236 -2.73 -3.07 -8.35
C THR A 236 -4.09 -2.95 -7.63
N GLU A 237 -5.19 -2.97 -8.39
CA GLU A 237 -6.54 -2.99 -7.81
C GLU A 237 -6.68 -4.18 -6.87
N ALA A 238 -7.26 -3.95 -5.69
CA ALA A 238 -7.52 -5.01 -4.74
C ALA A 238 -8.58 -5.95 -5.34
N ASP A 239 -8.14 -7.14 -5.74
CA ASP A 239 -9.05 -8.16 -6.25
C ASP A 239 -9.86 -8.79 -5.11
N LYS A 240 -11.04 -9.32 -5.41
CA LYS A 240 -11.91 -9.96 -4.39
C LYS A 240 -11.17 -11.11 -3.71
N THR A 241 -11.34 -11.24 -2.39
CA THR A 241 -10.70 -12.33 -1.64
C THR A 241 -11.23 -13.70 -2.10
N PRO A 242 -10.45 -14.79 -2.00
CA PRO A 242 -10.91 -16.13 -2.39
C PRO A 242 -12.24 -16.53 -1.72
N LEU A 243 -12.44 -16.14 -0.45
CA LEU A 243 -13.69 -16.37 0.27
C LEU A 243 -14.86 -15.57 -0.31
N GLN A 244 -14.66 -14.29 -0.61
CA GLN A 244 -15.69 -13.47 -1.28
C GLN A 244 -16.10 -14.06 -2.63
N LYS A 245 -15.13 -14.51 -3.44
CA LYS A 245 -15.42 -15.18 -4.73
C LYS A 245 -16.24 -16.47 -4.55
N GLN A 246 -16.02 -17.22 -3.47
CA GLN A 246 -16.81 -18.41 -3.15
C GLN A 246 -18.23 -18.05 -2.68
N LEU A 247 -18.38 -17.03 -1.83
CA LEU A 247 -19.68 -16.55 -1.38
C LEU A 247 -20.49 -15.97 -2.54
N ASP A 248 -19.86 -15.26 -3.46
CA ASP A 248 -20.49 -14.79 -4.71
C ASP A 248 -21.02 -15.97 -5.53
N ARG A 249 -20.21 -17.03 -5.72
CA ARG A 249 -20.66 -18.24 -6.43
C ARG A 249 -21.84 -18.92 -5.75
N LEU A 250 -21.79 -19.08 -4.42
CA LEU A 250 -22.89 -19.67 -3.66
C LEU A 250 -24.15 -18.81 -3.77
N THR A 251 -24.00 -17.48 -3.74
CA THR A 251 -25.08 -16.53 -3.96
C THR A 251 -25.69 -16.69 -5.35
N VAL A 252 -24.88 -16.81 -6.41
CA VAL A 252 -25.36 -17.08 -7.78
C VAL A 252 -26.14 -18.39 -7.85
N ILE A 253 -25.63 -19.47 -7.23
CA ILE A 253 -26.30 -20.78 -7.23
C ILE A 253 -27.66 -20.68 -6.56
N ILE A 254 -27.72 -20.12 -5.34
CA ILE A 254 -28.98 -19.96 -4.59
C ILE A 254 -29.95 -19.07 -5.36
N ALA A 255 -29.49 -17.92 -5.86
CA ALA A 255 -30.33 -17.00 -6.63
C ALA A 255 -30.87 -17.66 -7.92
N SER A 256 -30.06 -18.46 -8.61
CA SER A 256 -30.47 -19.18 -9.82
C SER A 256 -31.52 -20.26 -9.52
N LEU A 257 -31.36 -21.01 -8.42
CA LEU A 257 -32.33 -22.01 -7.97
C LEU A 257 -33.65 -21.34 -7.59
N ALA A 258 -33.59 -20.27 -6.79
CA ALA A 258 -34.76 -19.50 -6.39
C ALA A 258 -35.50 -18.91 -7.62
N GLY A 259 -34.75 -18.33 -8.56
CA GLY A 259 -35.28 -17.83 -9.82
C GLY A 259 -35.91 -18.92 -10.68
N LEU A 260 -35.29 -20.11 -10.77
CA LEU A 260 -35.85 -21.25 -11.49
C LEU A 260 -37.15 -21.73 -10.87
N THR A 261 -37.19 -21.90 -9.54
CA THR A 261 -38.42 -22.29 -8.83
C THR A 261 -39.53 -21.28 -9.00
N PHE A 262 -39.19 -19.98 -9.00
CA PHE A 262 -40.14 -18.90 -9.23
C PHE A 262 -40.73 -18.95 -10.65
N ILE A 263 -39.90 -19.18 -11.67
CA ILE A 263 -40.36 -19.34 -13.06
C ILE A 263 -41.28 -20.56 -13.21
N ILE A 264 -40.93 -21.69 -12.58
CA ILE A 264 -41.76 -22.90 -12.60
C ILE A 264 -43.13 -22.64 -11.95
N MET A 265 -43.14 -21.92 -10.82
CA MET A 265 -44.37 -21.56 -10.12
C MET A 265 -45.28 -20.70 -11.00
N ILE A 266 -44.74 -19.69 -11.69
CA ILE A 266 -45.47 -18.87 -12.66
C ILE A 266 -46.07 -19.73 -13.78
N LEU A 267 -45.28 -20.64 -14.37
CA LEU A 267 -45.75 -21.52 -15.45
C LEU A 267 -46.89 -22.45 -15.00
N LEU A 268 -46.79 -23.02 -13.80
CA LEU A 268 -47.83 -23.87 -13.23
C LEU A 268 -49.09 -23.08 -12.89
N GLY A 269 -48.95 -21.88 -12.32
CA GLY A 269 -50.08 -21.01 -12.00
C GLY A 269 -50.87 -20.59 -13.25
N ILE A 270 -50.18 -20.19 -14.32
CA ILE A 270 -50.82 -19.90 -15.62
C ILE A 270 -51.54 -21.14 -16.17
N ARG A 271 -50.92 -22.33 -16.08
CA ARG A 271 -51.53 -23.58 -16.55
C ARG A 271 -52.78 -23.96 -15.74
N ASN A 272 -52.81 -23.64 -14.45
CA ASN A 272 -53.94 -23.89 -13.56
C ASN A 272 -55.03 -22.82 -13.66
N GLY A 273 -54.84 -21.77 -14.49
CA GLY A 273 -55.81 -20.70 -14.70
C GLY A 273 -55.84 -19.65 -13.59
N GLU A 274 -54.80 -19.59 -12.74
CA GLU A 274 -54.67 -18.53 -11.73
C GLU A 274 -54.22 -17.21 -12.36
N SER A 275 -54.64 -16.09 -11.76
CA SER A 275 -54.21 -14.77 -12.23
C SER A 275 -52.71 -14.55 -11.93
N LEU A 276 -52.00 -13.87 -12.85
CA LEU A 276 -50.56 -13.63 -12.72
C LEU A 276 -50.21 -12.94 -11.38
N ASP A 277 -51.07 -12.04 -10.92
CA ASP A 277 -50.90 -11.33 -9.65
C ASP A 277 -50.95 -12.28 -8.45
N SER A 278 -51.84 -13.28 -8.47
CA SER A 278 -51.96 -14.28 -7.40
C SER A 278 -50.72 -15.18 -7.30
N VAL A 279 -50.21 -15.60 -8.45
CA VAL A 279 -49.05 -16.49 -8.54
C VAL A 279 -47.76 -15.76 -8.19
N PHE A 280 -47.69 -14.47 -8.53
CA PHE A 280 -46.56 -13.61 -8.19
C PHE A 280 -46.52 -13.30 -6.68
N ILE A 281 -47.65 -12.94 -6.06
CA ILE A 281 -47.75 -12.68 -4.62
C ILE A 281 -47.39 -13.92 -3.79
N ALA A 282 -47.72 -15.12 -4.26
CA ALA A 282 -47.40 -16.35 -3.53
C ALA A 282 -45.92 -16.78 -3.65
N GLY A 283 -45.18 -16.24 -4.63
CA GLY A 283 -43.78 -16.61 -4.91
C GLY A 283 -42.73 -15.61 -4.43
N VAL A 284 -43.13 -14.38 -4.06
CA VAL A 284 -42.28 -13.35 -3.42
C VAL A 284 -42.23 -13.58 -1.91
#